data_AF-A0A529TUN3-F1
#
_entry.id   AF-A0A529TUN3-F1
#
_cell.length_a   1.000
_cell.length_b   1.000
_cell.length_c   1.000
_cell.angle_alpha   90.00
_cell.angle_beta   90.00
_cell.angle_gamma   90.00
#
_symmetry.space_group_name_H-M   'P 1'
#
loop_
_entity.id
_entity.type
_entity.pdbx_description
1 polymer ?
#
loop_
_entity_poly.entity_id
_entity_poly.type
_entity_poly.pdbx_seq_one_letter_code
_entity_poly.pdbx_strand_id
1 'polypeptide(L)' 'MLYVEIAVVAVLILVNGLLSMSELAIVSSRPARLKAMIDRNIKGAGRALALGSNPGKFLSSVQIGIT' A
#
# COMPACT_ATOMS: atom_id res chain seq x y z
N MET A 1 -14.09 12.98 -27.04
CA MET A 1 -13.95 13.76 -25.79
C MET A 1 -14.46 12.99 -24.59
N LEU A 2 -15.73 12.56 -24.55
CA LEU A 2 -16.28 11.76 -23.45
C LEU A 2 -15.47 10.48 -23.09
N TYR A 3 -15.01 9.72 -24.08
CA TYR A 3 -14.20 8.51 -23.83
C TYR A 3 -12.86 8.79 -23.14
N VAL A 4 -12.25 9.95 -23.40
CA VAL A 4 -10.98 10.34 -22.77
C VAL A 4 -11.23 10.73 -21.32
N GLU A 5 -12.30 11.48 -21.04
CA GLU A 5 -12.69 11.82 -19.66
C GLU A 5 -12.98 10.56 -18.83
N ILE A 6 -13.74 9.61 -19.38
CA ILE A 6 -14.02 8.33 -18.71
C ILE A 6 -12.72 7.55 -18.46
N ALA A 7 -11.81 7.50 -19.44
CA ALA A 7 -10.52 6.82 -19.28
C ALA A 7 -9.67 7.46 -18.17
N VAL A 8 -9.61 8.81 -18.13
CA VAL A 8 -8.87 9.54 -17.09
C VAL A 8 -9.47 9.28 -15.71
N VAL A 9 -10.79 9.34 -15.57
CA VAL A 9 -11.48 9.05 -14.29
C VAL A 9 -11.25 7.59 -13.87
N ALA A 10 -11.35 6.63 -14.79
CA ALA A 10 -11.10 5.23 -14.49
C ALA A 10 -9.65 5.00 -14.02
N VAL A 11 -8.67 5.62 -14.67
CA VAL A 11 -7.26 5.55 -14.25
C VAL A 11 -7.08 6.16 -12.86
N LEU A 12 -7.66 7.33 -12.60
CA LEU A 12 -7.57 7.96 -11.28
C LEU A 12 -8.21 7.10 -10.19
N ILE A 13 -9.36 6.46 -10.46
CA ILE A 13 -10.00 5.53 -9.53
C ILE A 13 -9.09 4.33 -9.24
N LEU A 14 -8.50 3.73 -10.27
CA LEU A 14 -7.59 2.59 -10.10
C LEU A 14 -6.35 2.95 -9.30
N VAL A 15 -5.75 4.12 -9.59
CA VAL A 15 -4.56 4.62 -8.89
C VAL A 15 -4.89 4.87 -7.42
N ASN A 16 -5.98 5.58 -7.12
CA ASN A 16 -6.42 5.83 -5.75
C ASN A 16 -6.75 4.53 -5.01
N GLY A 17 -7.44 3.60 -5.68
CA GLY A 17 -7.76 2.28 -5.12
C GLY A 17 -6.51 1.46 -4.78
N LEU A 18 -5.51 1.44 -5.67
CA LEU A 18 -4.23 0.74 -5.44
C LEU A 18 -3.44 1.33 -4.27
N LEU A 19 -3.40 2.66 -4.18
CA LEU A 19 -2.74 3.39 -3.09
C LEU A 19 -3.40 3.07 -1.74
N SER A 20 -4.73 3.18 -1.65
CA SER A 20 -5.49 2.87 -0.44
C SER A 20 -5.41 1.39 -0.04
N MET A 21 -5.42 0.47 -1.03
CA MET A 21 -5.30 -0.96 -0.76
C MET A 21 -3.90 -1.32 -0.23
N SER A 22 -2.84 -0.65 -0.69
CA SER A 22 -1.48 -0.85 -0.18
C SER A 22 -1.35 -0.44 1.28
N GLU A 23 -2.05 0.63 1.66
CA GLU A 23 -2.11 1.16 3.03
C GLU A 23 -2.82 0.18 3.97
N LEU A 24 -4.01 -0.28 3.58
CA LEU A 24 -4.76 -1.31 4.28
C LEU A 24 -3.99 -2.63 4.37
N ALA A 25 -3.29 -3.03 3.31
CA ALA A 25 -2.48 -4.25 3.30
C ALA A 25 -1.34 -4.17 4.33
N ILE A 26 -0.68 -3.01 4.47
CA ILE A 26 0.40 -2.82 5.44
C ILE A 26 -0.14 -2.74 6.87
N VAL A 27 -1.25 -2.02 7.11
CA VAL A 27 -1.86 -1.89 8.44
C VAL A 27 -2.49 -3.22 8.91
N SER A 28 -3.06 -4.01 7.99
CA SER A 28 -3.63 -5.34 8.30
C SER A 28 -2.59 -6.45 8.42
N SER A 29 -1.37 -6.23 7.90
CA SER A 29 -0.27 -7.18 7.99
C SER A 29 0.20 -7.33 9.44
N ARG A 30 -0.27 -8.38 10.11
CA ARG A 30 0.15 -8.69 11.48
C ARG A 30 1.67 -8.91 11.56
N PRO A 31 2.40 -8.18 12.43
CA PRO A 31 3.87 -8.29 12.56
C PRO A 31 4.36 -9.72 12.81
N ALA A 32 3.59 -10.52 13.56
CA ALA A 32 3.89 -11.93 13.83
C ALA A 32 3.95 -12.79 12.56
N ARG A 33 3.07 -12.54 11.58
CA ARG A 33 3.06 -13.27 10.30
C ARG A 33 4.25 -12.89 9.44
N LEU A 34 4.64 -11.61 9.45
CA LEU A 34 5.82 -11.15 8.72
C LEU A 34 7.13 -11.67 9.30
N LYS A 35 7.26 -11.73 10.64
CA LYS A 35 8.42 -12.36 11.28
C LYS A 35 8.57 -13.82 10.85
N ALA A 36 7.47 -14.59 10.84
CA ALA A 36 7.48 -15.96 10.33
C ALA A 36 7.87 -16.05 8.82
N MET A 37 7.57 -15.03 8.01
CA MET A 37 8.00 -14.98 6.60
C MET A 37 9.48 -14.62 6.44
N ILE A 38 10.05 -13.83 7.36
CA ILE A 38 11.49 -13.55 7.43
C ILE A 38 12.24 -14.83 7.78
N ASP A 39 11.74 -15.59 8.76
CA ASP A 39 12.33 -16.89 9.15
C ASP A 39 12.30 -17.91 7.98
N ARG A 40 11.31 -17.79 7.09
CA ARG A 40 11.21 -18.57 5.84
C ARG A 40 12.00 -17.99 4.67
N ASN A 41 12.85 -16.99 4.92
CA ASN A 41 13.73 -16.33 3.93
C ASN A 41 12.96 -15.72 2.73
N ILE A 42 11.72 -15.26 2.95
CA ILE A 42 10.93 -14.60 1.91
C ILE A 42 11.48 -13.19 1.70
N LYS A 43 12.03 -12.95 0.50
CA LYS A 43 12.51 -11.63 0.09
C LYS A 43 11.36 -10.62 0.15
N GLY A 44 11.58 -9.51 0.86
CA GLY A 44 10.59 -8.43 1.03
C GLY A 44 9.81 -8.46 2.35
N ALA A 45 9.77 -9.59 3.07
CA ALA A 45 9.08 -9.67 4.36
C ALA A 45 9.70 -8.74 5.43
N GLY A 46 11.02 -8.61 5.44
CA GLY A 46 11.72 -7.66 6.32
C GLY A 46 11.39 -6.20 6.04
N ARG A 47 11.26 -5.83 4.76
CA ARG A 47 10.85 -4.47 4.36
C ARG A 47 9.41 -4.21 4.73
N ALA A 48 8.51 -5.15 4.49
CA ALA A 48 7.11 -5.03 4.89
C ALA A 48 6.96 -4.90 6.42
N LEU A 49 7.86 -5.54 7.20
CA LEU A 49 7.82 -5.48 8.67
C LEU A 49 8.29 -4.11 9.16
N ALA A 50 9.35 -3.58 8.55
CA ALA A 50 9.82 -2.23 8.80
C ALA A 50 8.75 -1.18 8.45
N LEU A 51 8.08 -1.31 7.30
CA LEU A 51 6.97 -0.43 6.91
C LEU A 51 5.77 -0.53 7.88
N GLY A 52 5.35 -1.75 8.24
CA GLY A 52 4.25 -1.96 9.18
C GLY A 52 4.55 -1.56 10.63
N SER A 53 5.83 -1.50 11.02
CA SER A 53 6.25 -1.01 12.35
C SER A 53 6.17 0.51 12.50
N ASN A 54 6.17 1.26 11.39
CA ASN A 54 6.03 2.71 11.36
C ASN A 54 4.96 3.11 10.32
N PRO A 55 3.68 2.75 10.54
CA PRO A 55 2.62 3.02 9.58
C PRO A 55 2.48 4.52 9.32
N GLY A 56 2.77 5.39 10.30
CA GLY A 56 2.68 6.85 10.15
C GLY A 56 3.45 7.44 8.97
N LYS A 57 4.61 6.88 8.58
CA LYS A 57 5.34 7.33 7.38
C LYS A 57 4.69 6.87 6.07
N PHE A 58 4.09 5.68 6.08
CA PHE A 58 3.38 5.14 4.92
C PHE A 58 2.05 5.86 4.71
N LEU A 59 1.28 6.04 5.79
CA LEU A 59 0.02 6.80 5.79
C LEU A 59 0.26 8.23 5.29
N SER A 60 1.29 8.92 5.79
CA SER A 60 1.59 10.29 5.35
C SER A 60 1.96 10.38 3.86
N SER A 61 2.67 9.39 3.32
CA SER A 61 3.08 9.39 1.91
C SER A 61 1.92 9.09 0.96
N VAL A 62 0.99 8.20 1.36
CA VAL A 62 -0.22 7.90 0.60
C VAL A 62 -1.21 9.07 0.69
N GLN A 63 -1.35 9.67 1.85
CA GLN A 63 -2.23 10.82 2.08
C GLN A 63 -1.81 12.06 1.27
N ILE A 64 -0.50 12.28 1.05
CA ILE A 64 0.03 13.29 0.12
C ILE A 64 -0.31 12.97 -1.34
N GLY A 65 -0.50 11.69 -1.70
CA GLY A 65 -0.94 11.29 -3.04
C GLY A 65 -2.46 11.37 -3.24
N ILE A 66 -3.23 11.41 -2.17
CA ILE A 66 -4.71 11.50 -2.17
C ILE A 66 -5.19 12.95 -2.02
N THR A 67 -4.47 13.78 -1.24
CA THR A 67 -4.80 15.18 -0.97
C THR A 67 -4.16 16.11 -1.99
#